data_AF-A0A1I6M7F0-F1
#
_entry.id   AF-A0A1I6M7F0-F1
#
_cell.length_a   1.000
_cell.length_b   1.000
_cell.length_c   1.000
_cell.angle_alpha   90.00
_cell.angle_beta   90.00
_cell.angle_gamma   90.00
#
_symmetry.space_group_name_H-M   'P 1'
#
loop_
_entity.id
_entity.type
_entity.pdbx_description
1 polymer ?
#
loop_
_entity_poly.entity_id
_entity_poly.type
_entity_poly.pdbx_seq_one_letter_code
_entity_poly.pdbx_strand_id
1 'polypeptide(L)'
;MKPDFPHDPATLPETFGERASDRVAAIGGSWGFILAFTLVLFGWMLLNSDVLSHWGLEFDPYPYVFLNLMLSTLAAIQAPIIMMSQNRQAEKDRLAAQNDYDVNLRAEIEIKALHEKIDALAAAQAALIAQLERSR
;
A
#
# COMPACT_ATOMS: atom_id res chain seq x y z
N MET A 1 -12.42 -22.15 -25.60
CA MET A 1 -12.71 -20.73 -25.33
C MET A 1 -12.01 -20.38 -24.03
N LYS A 2 -10.91 -19.62 -24.09
CA LYS A 2 -10.10 -19.26 -22.92
C LYS A 2 -10.79 -18.07 -22.24
N PRO A 3 -11.06 -18.08 -20.93
CA PRO A 3 -11.65 -16.93 -20.26
C PRO A 3 -10.70 -15.72 -20.43
N ASP A 4 -11.25 -14.65 -20.99
CA ASP A 4 -10.58 -13.35 -21.11
C ASP A 4 -10.72 -12.67 -19.75
N PHE A 5 -9.67 -12.76 -18.93
CA PHE A 5 -9.63 -12.03 -17.67
C PHE A 5 -9.49 -10.53 -18.00
N PRO A 6 -10.25 -9.64 -17.35
CA PRO A 6 -10.07 -8.20 -17.52
C PRO A 6 -8.60 -7.83 -17.35
N HIS A 7 -8.02 -7.15 -18.34
CA HIS A 7 -6.72 -6.52 -18.19
C HIS A 7 -6.76 -5.63 -16.95
N ASP A 8 -5.83 -5.86 -16.02
CA ASP A 8 -5.70 -5.10 -14.78
C ASP A 8 -5.77 -3.59 -15.08
N PRO A 9 -6.82 -2.87 -14.62
CA PRO A 9 -6.96 -1.44 -14.89
C PRO A 9 -5.87 -0.60 -14.20
N ALA A 10 -5.02 -1.19 -13.36
CA ALA A 10 -4.02 -0.49 -12.58
C ALA A 10 -2.72 -0.13 -13.34
N THR A 11 -2.52 -0.57 -14.58
CA THR A 11 -1.27 -0.27 -15.32
C THR A 11 -1.34 1.01 -16.16
N LEU A 12 -1.94 2.08 -15.62
CA LEU A 12 -1.72 3.40 -16.21
C LEU A 12 -0.23 3.75 -16.03
N PRO A 13 0.46 4.24 -17.08
CA PRO A 13 1.88 4.55 -16.99
C PRO A 13 2.10 5.63 -15.93
N GLU A 14 2.76 5.26 -14.82
CA GLU A 14 3.08 6.19 -13.74
C GLU A 14 3.95 7.34 -14.27
N THR A 15 3.55 8.57 -13.95
CA THR A 15 4.28 9.77 -14.34
C THR A 15 5.65 9.81 -13.62
N PHE A 16 6.60 10.55 -14.19
CA PHE A 16 7.95 10.65 -13.62
C PHE A 16 7.95 11.15 -12.16
N GLY A 17 7.02 12.05 -11.82
CA GLY A 17 6.85 12.58 -10.46
C GLY A 17 6.35 11.52 -9.48
N GLU A 18 5.41 10.68 -9.89
CA GLU A 18 4.88 9.59 -9.05
C GLU A 18 5.95 8.55 -8.75
N ARG A 19 6.73 8.14 -9.77
CA ARG A 19 7.84 7.20 -9.59
C ARG A 19 8.96 7.75 -8.70
N ALA A 20 9.22 9.05 -8.77
CA ALA A 20 10.21 9.70 -7.92
C ALA A 20 9.74 9.77 -6.47
N SER A 21 8.48 10.18 -6.23
CA SER A 21 7.86 10.23 -4.90
C SER A 21 7.93 8.87 -4.20
N ASP A 22 7.64 7.80 -4.91
CA ASP A 22 7.58 6.44 -4.36
C ASP A 22 8.94 5.91 -3.94
N ARG A 23 9.96 6.20 -4.76
CA ARG A 23 11.34 5.87 -4.42
C ARG A 23 11.80 6.68 -3.22
N VAL A 24 11.47 7.97 -3.14
CA VAL A 24 11.83 8.81 -2.01
C VAL A 24 11.15 8.33 -0.73
N ALA A 25 9.87 7.97 -0.78
CA ALA A 25 9.14 7.39 0.35
C ALA A 25 9.71 6.04 0.79
N ALA A 26 10.03 5.15 -0.16
CA ALA A 26 10.62 3.85 0.13
C ALA A 26 12.04 3.94 0.71
N ILE A 27 12.86 4.88 0.22
CA ILE A 27 14.22 5.10 0.72
C ILE A 27 14.18 5.78 2.10
N GLY A 28 13.33 6.80 2.27
CA GLY A 28 13.18 7.52 3.54
C GLY A 28 12.63 6.67 4.68
N GLY A 29 11.84 5.62 4.37
CA GLY A 29 11.29 4.68 5.35
C GLY A 29 12.21 3.51 5.72
N SER A 30 13.40 3.39 5.11
CA SER A 30 14.30 2.26 5.37
C SER A 30 15.10 2.45 6.66
N TRP A 31 15.20 1.40 7.47
CA TRP A 31 16.06 1.36 8.67
C TRP A 31 17.52 1.70 8.38
N GLY A 32 18.03 1.32 7.20
CA GLY A 32 19.40 1.64 6.80
C GLY A 32 19.62 3.13 6.50
N PHE A 33 18.61 3.79 5.92
CA PHE A 33 18.65 5.23 5.68
C PHE A 33 18.64 6.02 6.99
N ILE A 34 17.78 5.62 7.95
CA ILE A 34 17.70 6.25 9.27
C ILE A 34 19.06 6.20 9.98
N LEU A 35 19.69 5.02 10.03
CA LEU A 35 21.01 4.86 10.66
C LEU A 35 22.10 5.69 9.98
N ALA A 36 22.17 5.65 8.64
CA ALA A 36 23.15 6.43 7.89
C ALA A 36 22.94 7.95 8.07
N PHE A 37 21.68 8.40 8.05
CA PHE A 37 21.32 9.80 8.27
C PHE A 37 21.71 10.28 9.67
N THR A 38 21.41 9.48 10.70
CA THR A 38 21.83 9.76 12.07
C THR A 38 23.34 9.85 12.20
N LEU A 39 24.10 8.93 11.58
CA LEU A 39 25.57 8.98 11.61
C LEU A 39 26.14 10.24 10.96
N VAL A 40 25.56 10.69 9.82
CA VAL A 40 25.96 11.93 9.15
C VAL A 40 25.67 13.15 10.05
N LEU A 41 24.52 13.20 10.71
CA LEU A 41 24.20 14.28 11.65
C LEU A 41 25.16 14.34 12.83
N PHE A 42 25.46 13.20 13.45
CA PHE A 42 26.45 13.13 14.53
C PHE A 42 27.85 13.52 14.04
N GLY A 43 28.25 13.07 12.85
CA GLY A 43 29.51 13.47 12.21
C GLY A 43 29.58 14.98 11.99
N TRP A 44 28.50 15.61 11.53
CA TRP A 44 28.41 17.06 11.34
C TRP A 44 28.54 17.84 12.65
N MET A 45 27.83 17.38 13.70
CA MET A 45 27.90 17.98 15.04
C MET A 45 29.30 17.89 15.64
N LEU A 46 29.96 16.73 15.52
CA LEU A 46 31.33 16.52 16.00
C LEU A 46 32.34 17.38 15.21
N LEU A 47 32.23 17.44 13.88
CA LEU A 47 33.13 18.26 13.05
C LEU A 47 32.99 19.75 13.37
N ASN A 48 31.76 20.26 13.52
CA ASN A 48 31.55 21.67 13.86
C ASN A 48 31.96 22.01 15.30
N SER A 49 31.77 21.08 16.25
CA SER A 49 32.13 21.32 17.67
C SER A 49 33.62 21.16 17.97
N ASP A 50 34.26 20.12 17.43
CA ASP A 50 35.62 19.72 17.85
C ASP A 50 36.70 20.27 16.91
N VAL A 51 36.46 20.19 15.60
CA VAL A 51 37.46 20.55 14.57
C VAL A 51 37.43 22.04 14.26
N LEU A 52 36.26 22.62 14.04
CA LEU A 52 36.12 24.03 13.65
C LEU A 52 36.33 25.01 14.82
N SER A 53 35.94 24.62 16.03
CA SER A 53 36.23 25.40 17.25
C SER A 53 37.74 25.49 17.51
N HIS A 54 38.49 24.40 17.29
CA HIS A 54 39.96 24.40 17.41
C HIS A 54 40.67 25.31 16.37
N TRP A 55 40.05 25.52 15.20
CA TRP A 55 40.63 26.30 14.10
C TRP A 55 40.07 27.73 13.99
N GLY A 56 39.20 28.14 14.94
CA GLY A 56 38.63 29.49 15.01
C GLY A 56 37.64 29.84 13.87
N LEU A 57 37.16 28.84 13.14
CA LEU A 57 36.23 29.00 12.01
C LEU A 57 34.89 28.34 12.37
N GLU A 58 34.07 28.96 13.20
CA GLU A 58 32.78 28.39 13.62
C GLU A 58 31.70 28.63 12.54
N PHE A 59 31.44 27.62 11.71
CA PHE A 59 30.42 27.70 10.64
C PHE A 59 28.99 27.49 11.18
N ASP A 60 28.78 26.54 12.10
CA ASP A 60 27.50 26.28 12.75
C ASP A 60 27.69 25.88 14.24
N PRO A 61 28.01 26.83 15.13
CA PRO A 61 28.21 26.55 16.56
C PRO A 61 26.91 26.13 17.25
N TYR A 62 27.03 25.42 18.37
CA TYR A 62 25.88 25.04 19.21
C TYR A 62 25.07 26.30 19.57
N PRO A 63 23.76 26.38 19.25
CA PRO A 63 22.79 25.28 19.12
C PRO A 63 22.47 24.76 17.69
N TYR A 64 23.37 24.91 16.70
CA TYR A 64 23.26 24.39 15.32
C TYR A 64 22.05 24.93 14.52
N VAL A 65 22.00 26.25 14.33
CA VAL A 65 20.87 26.93 13.67
C VAL A 65 20.72 26.49 12.21
N PHE A 66 21.84 26.28 11.50
CA PHE A 66 21.80 25.90 10.09
C PHE A 66 21.28 24.46 9.91
N LEU A 67 21.79 23.52 10.72
CA LEU A 67 21.31 22.15 10.72
C LEU A 67 19.80 22.09 11.02
N ASN A 68 19.33 22.85 12.00
CA ASN A 68 17.91 22.89 12.34
C ASN A 68 17.04 23.42 11.20
N LEU A 69 17.49 24.46 10.49
CA LEU A 69 16.80 24.99 9.31
C LEU A 69 16.72 23.96 8.18
N MET A 70 17.81 23.23 7.93
CA MET A 70 17.84 22.18 6.91
C MET A 70 16.88 21.03 7.26
N LEU A 71 16.90 20.55 8.50
CA LEU A 71 15.99 19.49 8.97
C LEU A 71 14.53 19.91 8.88
N SER A 72 14.22 21.16 9.26
CA SER A 72 12.86 21.69 9.18
C SER A 72 12.36 21.74 7.73
N THR A 73 13.21 22.17 6.80
CA THR A 73 12.87 22.22 5.36
C THR A 73 12.69 20.80 4.79
N LEU A 74 13.56 19.87 5.18
CA LEU A 74 13.47 18.45 4.79
C LEU A 74 12.13 17.84 5.25
N ALA A 75 11.76 18.06 6.52
CA ALA A 75 10.50 17.57 7.08
C ALA A 75 9.27 18.20 6.38
N ALA A 76 9.31 19.50 6.09
CA ALA A 76 8.22 20.20 5.40
C ALA A 76 7.93 19.62 4.00
N ILE A 77 8.97 19.20 3.27
CA ILE A 77 8.83 18.56 1.95
C ILE A 77 8.43 17.08 2.07
N GLN A 78 8.82 16.39 3.14
CA GLN A 78 8.47 14.98 3.35
C GLN A 78 6.96 14.77 3.54
N ALA A 79 6.28 15.62 4.32
CA ALA A 79 4.86 15.48 4.59
C ALA A 79 3.96 15.35 3.34
N PRO A 80 4.05 16.24 2.33
CA PRO A 80 3.27 16.11 1.10
C PRO A 80 3.68 14.93 0.23
N ILE A 81 4.97 14.56 0.17
CA ILE A 81 5.44 13.38 -0.58
C ILE A 81 4.82 12.11 0.01
N ILE A 82 4.87 11.98 1.35
CA ILE A 82 4.24 10.87 2.06
C ILE A 82 2.74 10.86 1.80
N MET A 83 2.08 12.02 1.87
CA MET A 83 0.64 12.14 1.61
C MET A 83 0.26 11.75 0.17
N MET A 84 1.04 12.15 -0.83
CA MET A 84 0.84 11.76 -2.23
C MET A 84 1.00 10.25 -2.40
N SER A 85 2.03 9.66 -1.80
CA SER A 85 2.23 8.21 -1.82
C SER A 85 1.09 7.47 -1.11
N GLN A 86 0.60 7.99 0.01
CA GLN A 86 -0.53 7.42 0.74
C GLN A 86 -1.83 7.52 -0.07
N ASN A 87 -2.12 8.67 -0.69
CA ASN A 87 -3.32 8.87 -1.50
C ASN A 87 -3.39 7.88 -2.67
N ARG A 88 -2.26 7.63 -3.33
CA ARG A 88 -2.18 6.64 -4.42
C ARG A 88 -2.36 5.20 -3.93
N GLN A 89 -1.77 4.84 -2.78
CA GLN A 89 -1.99 3.51 -2.20
C GLN A 89 -3.44 3.30 -1.77
N ALA A 90 -4.07 4.31 -1.15
CA ALA A 90 -5.47 4.28 -0.78
C ALA A 90 -6.41 4.12 -1.99
N GLU A 91 -6.08 4.72 -3.14
CA GLU A 91 -6.83 4.53 -4.38
C GLU A 91 -6.72 3.08 -4.90
N LYS A 92 -5.51 2.50 -4.90
CA LYS A 92 -5.29 1.09 -5.26
C LYS A 92 -6.05 0.14 -4.32
N ASP A 93 -5.96 0.37 -3.01
CA ASP A 93 -6.67 -0.41 -2.00
C ASP A 93 -8.19 -0.33 -2.17
N ARG A 94 -8.71 0.86 -2.49
CA ARG A 94 -10.14 1.05 -2.77
C ARG A 94 -10.61 0.26 -3.98
N LEU A 95 -9.83 0.26 -5.07
CA LEU A 95 -10.16 -0.51 -6.28
C LEU A 95 -10.11 -2.02 -6.02
N ALA A 96 -9.10 -2.49 -5.29
CA ALA A 96 -9.00 -3.89 -4.88
C ALA A 96 -10.23 -4.32 -4.05
N ALA A 97 -10.61 -3.50 -3.06
CA ALA A 97 -11.79 -3.76 -2.23
C ALA A 97 -13.11 -3.80 -3.02
N GLN A 98 -13.26 -2.94 -4.04
CA GLN A 98 -14.44 -2.97 -4.92
C GLN A 98 -14.50 -4.26 -5.75
N ASN A 99 -13.36 -4.70 -6.30
CA ASN A 99 -13.29 -5.93 -7.06
C ASN A 99 -13.60 -7.16 -6.19
N ASP A 100 -13.03 -7.22 -4.98
CA ASP A 100 -13.31 -8.27 -4.01
C ASP A 100 -14.80 -8.33 -3.64
N TYR A 101 -15.44 -7.17 -3.46
CA TYR A 101 -16.88 -7.07 -3.22
C TYR A 101 -17.70 -7.64 -4.39
N ASP A 102 -17.38 -7.26 -5.62
CA ASP A 102 -18.09 -7.73 -6.83
C ASP A 102 -17.94 -9.24 -7.03
N VAL A 103 -16.74 -9.79 -6.79
CA VAL A 103 -16.49 -11.23 -6.83
C VAL A 103 -17.30 -11.95 -5.77
N ASN A 104 -17.33 -11.44 -4.54
CA ASN A 104 -18.09 -12.05 -3.45
C ASN A 104 -19.60 -12.02 -3.71
N LEU A 105 -20.13 -10.93 -4.27
CA LEU A 105 -21.54 -10.84 -4.65
C LEU A 105 -21.91 -11.86 -5.74
N ARG A 106 -21.05 -12.02 -6.75
CA ARG A 106 -21.26 -13.03 -7.81
C ARG A 106 -21.23 -14.44 -7.23
N ALA A 107 -20.27 -14.73 -6.36
CA ALA A 107 -20.19 -16.01 -5.66
C ALA A 107 -21.46 -16.28 -4.83
N GLU A 108 -22.00 -15.29 -4.13
CA GLU A 108 -23.25 -15.43 -3.37
C GLU A 108 -24.43 -15.78 -4.30
N ILE A 109 -24.56 -15.12 -5.44
CA ILE A 109 -25.62 -15.40 -6.43
C ILE A 109 -25.47 -16.82 -6.99
N GLU A 110 -24.25 -17.23 -7.35
CA GLU A 110 -23.98 -18.57 -7.87
C GLU A 110 -24.27 -19.66 -6.83
N ILE A 111 -23.94 -19.42 -5.55
CA ILE A 111 -24.27 -20.34 -4.45
C ILE A 111 -25.79 -20.46 -4.28
N LYS A 112 -26.54 -19.35 -4.34
CA LYS A 112 -28.01 -19.40 -4.29
C LYS A 112 -28.59 -20.19 -5.45
N ALA A 113 -28.10 -19.97 -6.67
CA ALA A 113 -28.53 -20.72 -7.85
C ALA A 113 -28.19 -22.22 -7.75
N LEU A 114 -27.04 -22.58 -7.15
CA LEU A 114 -26.72 -23.97 -6.84
C LEU A 114 -27.64 -24.56 -5.77
N HIS A 115 -28.00 -23.79 -4.75
CA HIS A 115 -28.92 -24.22 -3.70
C HIS A 115 -30.30 -24.55 -4.27
N GLU A 116 -30.85 -23.67 -5.12
CA GLU A 116 -32.13 -23.91 -5.82
C GLU A 116 -32.11 -25.18 -6.67
N LYS A 117 -30.98 -25.46 -7.34
CA LYS A 117 -30.81 -26.71 -8.11
C LYS A 117 -30.74 -27.94 -7.21
N ILE A 118 -30.08 -27.85 -6.06
CA ILE A 118 -30.01 -28.94 -5.07
C ILE A 118 -31.41 -29.23 -4.51
N ASP A 119 -32.17 -28.19 -4.15
CA ASP A 119 -33.54 -28.34 -3.65
C ASP A 119 -34.45 -28.98 -4.69
N ALA A 120 -34.34 -28.57 -5.96
CA ALA A 120 -35.09 -29.17 -7.06
C ALA A 120 -34.75 -30.66 -7.25
N LEU A 121 -33.46 -31.03 -7.16
CA LEU A 121 -33.03 -32.43 -7.23
C LEU A 121 -33.52 -33.24 -6.03
N ALA A 122 -33.46 -32.69 -4.82
CA ALA A 122 -33.96 -33.33 -3.60
C ALA A 122 -35.47 -33.59 -3.69
N ALA A 123 -36.24 -32.61 -4.16
CA ALA A 123 -37.68 -32.77 -4.38
C ALA A 123 -37.99 -33.85 -5.43
N ALA A 124 -37.23 -33.90 -6.53
CA ALA A 124 -37.39 -34.94 -7.55
C ALA A 124 -37.08 -36.35 -7.01
N GLN A 125 -36.03 -36.50 -6.19
CA GLN A 125 -35.70 -37.78 -5.54
C GLN A 125 -36.82 -38.22 -4.58
N ALA A 126 -37.33 -37.31 -3.75
CA ALA A 126 -38.43 -37.61 -2.83
C ALA A 126 -39.69 -38.08 -3.57
N ALA A 127 -40.03 -37.43 -4.70
CA ALA A 127 -41.16 -37.83 -5.52
C ALA A 127 -40.97 -39.23 -6.14
N LEU A 128 -39.76 -39.56 -6.60
CA LEU A 128 -39.44 -40.88 -7.16
C LEU A 128 -39.56 -41.99 -6.11
N ILE A 129 -39.05 -41.76 -4.89
CA ILE A 129 -39.15 -42.71 -3.78
C ILE A 129 -40.63 -42.98 -3.45
N ALA A 130 -41.45 -41.93 -3.35
CA ALA A 130 -42.89 -42.06 -3.09
C ALA A 130 -43.67 -42.79 -4.20
N GLN A 131 -43.16 -42.79 -5.45
CA GLN A 131 -43.72 -43.58 -6.54
C GLN A 131 -43.35 -45.06 -6.43
N LEU A 132 -42.10 -45.38 -6.05
CA LEU A 132 -41.65 -46.74 -5.84
C LEU A 132 -42.35 -47.42 -4.66
N GLU A 133 -42.64 -46.68 -3.59
CA GLU A 133 -43.41 -47.20 -2.45
C GLU A 133 -44.87 -47.50 -2.82
N ARG A 134 -45.46 -46.72 -3.74
CA ARG A 134 -46.84 -46.93 -4.21
C ARG A 134 -47.00 -48.09 -5.20
N SER A 135 -45.93 -48.51 -5.86
CA SER A 135 -45.95 -49.61 -6.83
C SER A 135 -45.65 -50.98 -6.23
N ARG A 136 -45.47 -51.04 -4.90
CA ARG A 136 -45.20 -52.24 -4.12
C ARG A 136 -46.44 -52.68 -3.34
#